data_AF-A0A957A5H9-F1
#
_entry.id   AF-A0A957A5H9-F1
#
_cell.length_a   1.000
_cell.length_b   1.000
_cell.length_c   1.000
_cell.angle_alpha   90.00
_cell.angle_beta   90.00
_cell.angle_gamma   90.00
#
_symmetry.space_group_name_H-M   'P 1'
#
loop_
_entity.id
_entity.type
_entity.pdbx_description
1 polymer ?
#
loop_
_entity_poly.entity_id
_entity_poly.type
_entity_poly.pdbx_seq_one_letter_code
_entity_poly.pdbx_strand_id
1 'polypeptide(L)'
;MSARIREVPVGWLLALAAPVLLFAFVRIYPPADVSFGSGTSHFYVVTAVAALALVLATAVLVTARKLPAARTLFLAMAFLSMATIFLAHGLGTSPYFGGPGGVHTTVTHNSSYGAQPIGPTTFGNPGDGGTTAFDPGPGETFFARLKVVGYSAQLSLLVSAAFFFLAVIDIPDHISAWISRRQYWIAAGLIAGLGGHVYFALWHPQALAPLPLDNAWVARSAATIATTGLLFAALRFYQAYRLALLPIQGALAIAVVLLAEAQWSMQLGELWHVSWWEYHFLMLGGFLIGVIGLLHNYRITGDLGAIVEGLFLRQQVNGIREGDPRAMIALGAAVAAKDSETSEHIERVGDLSVAVGGKLWLPPDDLLVLRWAGRLHDVGKIGVPNSILRKP
;
A
#
# COMPACT_ATOMS: atom_id res chain seq x y z
N MET A 1 27.69 -19.62 -13.07
CA MET A 1 27.73 -18.18 -12.71
C MET A 1 27.09 -18.05 -11.33
N SER A 2 27.86 -17.81 -10.26
CA SER A 2 27.27 -17.55 -8.95
C SER A 2 26.55 -16.21 -9.02
N ALA A 3 25.22 -16.23 -9.03
CA ALA A 3 24.43 -15.04 -8.87
C ALA A 3 24.79 -14.48 -7.48
N ARG A 4 25.64 -13.44 -7.43
CA ARG A 4 25.76 -12.64 -6.20
C ARG A 4 24.36 -12.19 -5.88
N ILE A 5 23.78 -12.77 -4.83
CA ILE A 5 22.60 -12.25 -4.17
C ILE A 5 23.01 -10.84 -3.79
N ARG A 6 22.65 -9.83 -4.60
CA ARG A 6 22.90 -8.43 -4.25
C ARG A 6 22.32 -8.25 -2.85
N GLU A 7 23.14 -8.01 -1.85
CA GLU A 7 22.66 -7.88 -0.48
C GLU A 7 21.62 -6.75 -0.43
N VAL A 8 20.67 -6.84 0.52
CA VAL A 8 19.79 -5.69 0.78
C VAL A 8 20.72 -4.50 1.02
N PRO A 9 20.61 -3.40 0.27
CA PRO A 9 21.51 -2.28 0.48
C PRO A 9 21.37 -1.83 1.93
N VAL A 10 22.48 -1.66 2.64
CA VAL A 10 22.49 -1.25 4.06
C VAL A 10 21.62 0.00 4.27
N GLY A 11 21.58 0.91 3.29
CA GLY A 11 20.71 2.08 3.31
C GLY A 11 19.21 1.77 3.43
N TRP A 12 18.73 0.65 2.92
CA TRP A 12 17.32 0.24 3.06
C TRP A 12 17.02 -0.23 4.48
N LEU A 13 17.93 -1.02 5.06
CA LEU A 13 17.79 -1.48 6.45
C LEU A 13 17.80 -0.28 7.41
N LEU A 14 18.68 0.69 7.17
CA LEU A 14 18.71 1.93 7.95
C LEU A 14 17.45 2.76 7.76
N ALA A 15 16.94 2.90 6.52
CA ALA A 15 15.73 3.68 6.24
C ALA A 15 14.47 3.08 6.88
N LEU A 16 14.41 1.75 7.03
CA LEU A 16 13.30 1.05 7.69
C LEU A 16 13.49 0.97 9.21
N ALA A 17 14.72 0.88 9.71
CA ALA A 17 14.96 0.83 11.15
C ALA A 17 14.85 2.21 11.81
N ALA A 18 15.21 3.28 11.09
CA ALA A 18 15.30 4.63 11.66
C ALA A 18 13.99 5.14 12.28
N PRO A 19 12.81 5.00 11.64
CA PRO A 19 11.57 5.45 12.25
C PRO A 19 11.24 4.65 13.51
N VAL A 20 11.29 3.31 13.47
CA VAL A 20 11.08 2.47 14.66
C VAL A 20 11.99 2.87 15.83
N LEU A 21 13.27 3.15 15.56
CA LEU A 21 14.22 3.60 16.56
C LEU A 21 13.90 5.01 17.07
N LEU A 22 13.45 5.92 16.20
CA LEU A 22 12.99 7.25 16.57
C LEU A 22 11.74 7.17 17.45
N PHE A 23 10.73 6.41 17.06
CA PHE A 23 9.53 6.17 17.87
C PHE A 23 9.90 5.64 19.25
N ALA A 24 10.75 4.61 19.30
CA ALA A 24 11.20 4.02 20.57
C ALA A 24 11.95 5.03 21.43
N PHE A 25 12.85 5.82 20.84
CA PHE A 25 13.58 6.87 21.56
C PHE A 25 12.64 7.91 22.16
N VAL A 26 11.71 8.43 21.36
CA VAL A 26 10.74 9.45 21.79
C VAL A 26 9.83 8.91 22.90
N ARG A 27 9.41 7.65 22.83
CA ARG A 27 8.58 7.02 23.86
C ARG A 27 9.35 6.66 25.14
N ILE A 28 10.65 6.38 25.06
CA ILE A 28 11.50 6.08 26.23
C ILE A 28 11.99 7.36 26.90
N TYR A 29 12.13 8.46 26.16
CA TYR A 29 12.60 9.75 26.66
C TYR A 29 11.50 10.82 26.52
N PRO A 30 10.56 10.92 27.49
CA PRO A 30 9.42 11.84 27.43
C PRO A 30 9.73 13.31 27.10
N PRO A 31 10.88 13.89 27.50
CA PRO A 31 11.21 15.27 27.09
C PRO A 31 11.39 15.46 25.58
N ALA A 32 11.62 14.39 24.80
CA ALA A 32 11.65 14.45 23.34
C ALA A 32 10.27 14.31 22.70
N ASP A 33 9.27 13.75 23.40
CA ASP A 33 7.89 13.61 22.90
C ASP A 33 7.12 14.90 23.13
N VAL A 34 7.54 15.97 22.46
CA VAL A 34 6.92 17.28 22.61
C VAL A 34 5.62 17.37 21.81
N SER A 35 4.64 18.09 22.36
CA SER A 35 3.45 18.46 21.58
C SER A 35 3.84 19.40 20.44
N PHE A 36 3.39 19.12 19.22
CA PHE A 36 3.66 19.98 18.07
C PHE A 36 2.52 19.96 17.04
N GLY A 37 2.49 20.98 16.20
CA GLY A 37 1.56 21.08 15.08
C GLY A 37 0.20 21.67 15.45
N SER A 38 -0.71 21.70 14.47
CA SER A 38 -2.07 22.23 14.61
C SER A 38 -3.05 21.41 13.78
N GLY A 39 -4.36 21.60 13.99
CA GLY A 39 -5.39 21.03 13.12
C GLY A 39 -5.20 21.37 11.65
N THR A 40 -4.69 22.57 11.36
CA THR A 40 -4.36 23.01 10.00
C THR A 40 -3.18 22.24 9.41
N SER A 41 -2.07 22.09 10.15
CA SER A 41 -0.92 21.32 9.64
C SER A 41 -1.29 19.85 9.45
N HIS A 42 -2.10 19.30 10.37
CA HIS A 42 -2.60 17.93 10.28
C HIS A 42 -3.42 17.73 9.01
N PHE A 43 -4.38 18.63 8.77
CA PHE A 43 -5.21 18.61 7.57
C PHE A 43 -4.38 18.59 6.28
N TYR A 44 -3.34 19.44 6.19
CA TYR A 44 -2.49 19.48 5.01
C TYR A 44 -1.68 18.19 4.80
N VAL A 45 -1.09 17.64 5.87
CA VAL A 45 -0.30 16.40 5.78
C VAL A 45 -1.18 15.22 5.38
N VAL A 46 -2.34 15.05 6.04
CA VAL A 46 -3.31 13.99 5.72
C VAL A 46 -3.83 14.13 4.29
N THR A 47 -4.14 15.35 3.84
CA THR A 47 -4.57 15.60 2.47
C THR A 47 -3.47 15.26 1.45
N ALA A 48 -2.21 15.58 1.75
CA ALA A 48 -1.08 15.24 0.89
C ALA A 48 -0.90 13.71 0.76
N VAL A 49 -1.03 12.98 1.87
CA VAL A 49 -1.03 11.51 1.88
C VAL A 49 -2.13 10.96 0.96
N ALA A 50 -3.37 11.44 1.14
CA ALA A 50 -4.51 10.99 0.34
C ALA A 50 -4.33 11.31 -1.16
N ALA A 51 -3.79 12.48 -1.49
CA ALA A 51 -3.52 12.89 -2.87
C ALA A 51 -2.47 12.00 -3.53
N LEU A 52 -1.36 11.69 -2.84
CA LEU A 52 -0.33 10.79 -3.36
C LEU A 52 -0.86 9.35 -3.55
N ALA A 53 -1.68 8.86 -2.61
CA ALA A 53 -2.36 7.58 -2.76
C ALA A 53 -3.28 7.57 -4.00
N LEU A 54 -4.01 8.66 -4.26
CA LEU A 54 -4.87 8.79 -5.45
C LEU A 54 -4.08 8.82 -6.76
N VAL A 55 -2.89 9.44 -6.77
CA VAL A 55 -1.97 9.40 -7.92
C VAL A 55 -1.57 7.96 -8.25
N LEU A 56 -1.16 7.18 -7.24
CA LEU A 56 -0.84 5.76 -7.43
C LEU A 56 -2.06 4.95 -7.88
N ALA A 57 -3.23 5.18 -7.27
CA ALA A 57 -4.47 4.51 -7.67
C ALA A 57 -4.78 4.75 -9.15
N THR A 58 -4.63 5.99 -9.62
CA THR A 58 -4.90 6.37 -11.01
C THR A 58 -3.88 5.75 -11.95
N ALA A 59 -2.59 5.75 -11.60
CA ALA A 59 -1.55 5.10 -12.42
C ALA A 59 -1.80 3.59 -12.59
N VAL A 60 -2.18 2.91 -11.50
CA VAL A 60 -2.53 1.48 -11.55
C VAL A 60 -3.81 1.27 -12.38
N LEU A 61 -4.83 2.13 -12.24
CA LEU A 61 -6.08 2.01 -12.99
C LEU A 61 -5.89 2.23 -14.50
N VAL A 62 -5.05 3.19 -14.89
CA VAL A 62 -4.68 3.40 -16.31
C VAL A 62 -4.02 2.15 -16.88
N THR A 63 -3.18 1.48 -16.09
CA THR A 63 -2.57 0.20 -16.46
C THR A 63 -3.60 -0.93 -16.53
N ALA A 64 -4.56 -0.98 -15.58
CA ALA A 64 -5.60 -1.99 -15.52
C ALA A 64 -6.46 -2.04 -16.79
N ARG A 65 -6.65 -0.90 -17.47
CA ARG A 65 -7.37 -0.84 -18.75
C ARG A 65 -6.65 -1.58 -19.88
N LYS A 66 -5.31 -1.63 -19.85
CA LYS A 66 -4.49 -2.33 -20.86
C LYS A 66 -4.41 -3.82 -20.59
N LEU A 67 -4.31 -4.22 -19.31
CA LEU A 67 -4.14 -5.61 -18.88
C LEU A 67 -5.08 -5.89 -17.69
N PRO A 68 -6.39 -6.13 -17.93
CA PRO A 68 -7.36 -6.36 -16.87
C PRO A 68 -7.09 -7.70 -16.19
N ALA A 69 -6.56 -7.61 -14.98
CA ALA A 69 -6.30 -8.76 -14.11
C ALA A 69 -6.78 -8.46 -12.69
N ALA A 70 -7.22 -9.50 -11.99
CA ALA A 70 -7.67 -9.41 -10.61
C ALA A 70 -6.68 -8.69 -9.69
N ARG A 71 -5.37 -8.95 -9.87
CA ARG A 71 -4.30 -8.32 -9.07
C ARG A 71 -4.19 -6.81 -9.29
N THR A 72 -4.27 -6.36 -10.53
CA THR A 72 -4.23 -4.93 -10.86
C THR A 72 -5.43 -4.21 -10.26
N LEU A 73 -6.60 -4.86 -10.30
CA LEU A 73 -7.81 -4.35 -9.65
C LEU A 73 -7.60 -4.22 -8.14
N PHE A 74 -7.13 -5.28 -7.46
CA PHE A 74 -6.86 -5.23 -6.01
C PHE A 74 -5.84 -4.15 -5.64
N LEU A 75 -4.77 -4.00 -6.41
CA LEU A 75 -3.77 -2.98 -6.16
C LEU A 75 -4.34 -1.56 -6.32
N ALA A 76 -5.16 -1.31 -7.35
CA ALA A 76 -5.86 -0.04 -7.51
C ALA A 76 -6.83 0.22 -6.34
N MET A 77 -7.55 -0.82 -5.90
CA MET A 77 -8.48 -0.75 -4.77
C MET A 77 -7.76 -0.48 -3.44
N ALA A 78 -6.55 -0.99 -3.24
CA ALA A 78 -5.73 -0.69 -2.06
C ALA A 78 -5.44 0.80 -1.94
N PHE A 79 -4.93 1.39 -3.03
CA PHE A 79 -4.61 2.82 -3.10
C PHE A 79 -5.86 3.70 -3.03
N LEU A 80 -6.93 3.32 -3.74
CA LEU A 80 -8.19 4.07 -3.73
C LEU A 80 -8.86 4.06 -2.35
N SER A 81 -8.87 2.91 -1.67
CA SER A 81 -9.44 2.81 -0.31
C SER A 81 -8.65 3.65 0.68
N MET A 82 -7.31 3.62 0.59
CA MET A 82 -6.46 4.50 1.39
C MET A 82 -6.79 5.97 1.14
N ALA A 83 -6.77 6.41 -0.12
CA ALA A 83 -7.01 7.79 -0.49
C ALA A 83 -8.37 8.29 0.04
N THR A 84 -9.43 7.50 -0.14
CA THR A 84 -10.79 7.94 0.19
C THR A 84 -11.06 7.93 1.69
N ILE A 85 -10.73 6.85 2.41
CA ILE A 85 -10.99 6.75 3.85
C ILE A 85 -10.11 7.75 4.62
N PHE A 86 -8.84 7.88 4.23
CA PHE A 86 -7.92 8.79 4.89
C PHE A 86 -8.24 10.26 4.60
N LEU A 87 -8.77 10.58 3.41
CA LEU A 87 -9.32 11.90 3.13
C LEU A 87 -10.54 12.22 4.01
N ALA A 88 -11.44 11.26 4.24
CA ALA A 88 -12.56 11.44 5.17
C ALA A 88 -12.08 11.72 6.60
N HIS A 89 -11.02 11.03 7.05
CA HIS A 89 -10.35 11.32 8.31
C HIS A 89 -9.78 12.75 8.35
N GLY A 90 -9.09 13.19 7.29
CA GLY A 90 -8.57 14.55 7.18
C GLY A 90 -9.68 15.61 7.19
N LEU A 91 -10.75 15.40 6.44
CA LEU A 91 -11.90 16.31 6.43
C LEU A 91 -12.60 16.35 7.79
N GLY A 92 -12.73 15.22 8.48
CA GLY A 92 -13.33 15.16 9.81
C GLY A 92 -12.52 15.87 10.92
N THR A 93 -11.20 16.04 10.70
CA THR A 93 -10.29 16.80 11.58
C THR A 93 -10.05 18.23 11.09
N SER A 94 -10.60 18.61 9.94
CA SER A 94 -10.30 19.89 9.31
C SER A 94 -10.89 21.05 10.10
N PRO A 95 -10.11 22.12 10.35
CA PRO A 95 -10.65 23.35 10.94
C PRO A 95 -11.64 24.06 10.00
N TYR A 96 -11.70 23.66 8.73
CA TYR A 96 -12.56 24.25 7.71
C TYR A 96 -13.86 23.48 7.48
N PHE A 97 -14.03 22.30 8.11
CA PHE A 97 -15.14 21.39 7.83
C PHE A 97 -15.90 20.99 9.10
N GLY A 98 -17.11 21.54 9.25
CA GLY A 98 -17.94 21.46 10.46
C GLY A 98 -18.23 22.88 10.93
N GLY A 99 -19.51 23.23 11.13
CA GLY A 99 -19.96 24.55 11.58
C GLY A 99 -19.42 24.94 12.97
N PRO A 100 -20.07 25.84 13.73
CA PRO A 100 -19.61 26.19 15.07
C PRO A 100 -19.58 24.91 15.93
N GLY A 101 -18.38 24.38 16.21
CA GLY A 101 -18.18 23.00 16.69
C GLY A 101 -17.26 22.13 15.82
N GLY A 102 -16.67 22.67 14.74
CA GLY A 102 -15.42 22.13 14.20
C GLY A 102 -14.43 21.93 15.35
N VAL A 103 -13.62 20.88 15.29
CA VAL A 103 -12.60 20.60 16.31
C VAL A 103 -11.55 21.71 16.22
N HIS A 104 -11.86 22.88 16.78
CA HIS A 104 -10.89 23.87 17.17
C HIS A 104 -10.18 23.27 18.37
N THR A 105 -9.18 22.43 18.12
CA THR A 105 -8.11 22.19 19.08
C THR A 105 -7.30 23.49 19.18
N THR A 106 -7.93 24.55 19.66
CA THR A 106 -7.22 25.53 20.46
C THR A 106 -6.95 24.81 21.77
N VAL A 107 -5.92 23.96 21.78
CA VAL A 107 -5.29 23.57 23.04
C VAL A 107 -4.72 24.88 23.57
N THR A 108 -5.50 25.56 24.40
CA THR A 108 -5.00 26.68 25.18
C THR A 108 -3.86 26.12 26.02
N HIS A 109 -2.66 26.66 25.80
CA HIS A 109 -1.45 26.44 26.59
C HIS A 109 -1.64 26.93 28.04
N ASN A 110 -2.64 26.44 28.77
CA ASN A 110 -2.70 26.61 30.22
C ASN A 110 -3.76 25.70 30.84
N SER A 111 -3.35 24.53 31.30
CA SER A 111 -4.03 23.90 32.43
C SER A 111 -3.10 22.90 33.10
N SER A 112 -2.73 23.25 34.33
CA SER A 112 -2.04 22.46 35.33
C SER A 112 -2.83 21.23 35.80
N TYR A 113 -3.57 20.56 34.92
CA TYR A 113 -4.25 19.31 35.20
C TYR A 113 -3.45 18.18 34.57
N GLY A 114 -2.75 17.46 35.44
CA GLY A 114 -1.91 16.34 35.08
C GLY A 114 -2.67 15.26 34.29
N ALA A 115 -1.88 14.55 33.50
CA ALA A 115 -2.18 13.28 32.85
C ALA A 115 -3.35 12.53 33.51
N GLN A 116 -4.47 12.45 32.80
CA GLN A 116 -5.46 11.41 33.02
C GLN A 116 -5.70 10.70 31.69
N PRO A 117 -5.63 9.36 31.64
CA PRO A 117 -6.04 8.60 30.47
C PRO A 117 -7.54 8.82 30.29
N ILE A 118 -7.99 9.00 29.04
CA ILE A 118 -9.42 9.12 28.71
C ILE A 118 -10.10 7.77 29.00
N GLY A 119 -10.43 7.55 30.27
CA GLY A 119 -11.50 6.68 30.75
C GLY A 119 -12.78 7.50 30.94
N PRO A 120 -13.93 6.85 31.19
CA PRO A 120 -15.22 7.54 31.24
C PRO A 120 -15.28 8.41 32.51
N THR A 121 -14.96 9.69 32.37
CA THR A 121 -15.03 10.64 33.50
C THR A 121 -16.48 11.02 33.76
N THR A 122 -16.96 10.57 34.90
CA THR A 122 -18.05 11.17 35.68
C THR A 122 -17.95 12.70 35.70
N PHE A 123 -18.97 13.39 35.17
CA PHE A 123 -19.17 14.83 35.34
C PHE A 123 -19.95 15.10 36.64
N GLY A 124 -19.50 16.11 37.40
CA GLY A 124 -19.96 16.42 38.75
C GLY A 124 -21.45 16.79 38.88
N ASN A 125 -21.99 16.53 40.08
CA ASN A 125 -23.37 16.75 40.49
C ASN A 125 -23.75 18.26 40.46
N PRO A 126 -24.98 18.64 40.07
CA PRO A 126 -25.37 20.04 39.94
C PRO A 126 -25.83 20.57 41.30
N GLY A 127 -25.07 21.48 41.88
CA GLY A 127 -25.42 22.01 43.19
C GLY A 127 -24.62 23.22 43.62
N ASP A 128 -24.32 24.17 42.72
CA ASP A 128 -23.86 25.51 43.11
C ASP A 128 -24.46 26.57 42.18
N GLY A 129 -25.28 27.45 42.75
CA GLY A 129 -26.04 28.46 42.04
C GLY A 129 -25.17 29.64 41.59
N GLY A 130 -24.89 29.70 40.29
CA GLY A 130 -24.33 30.87 39.61
C GLY A 130 -24.91 30.95 38.19
N THR A 131 -25.57 32.05 37.87
CA THR A 131 -26.21 32.33 36.57
C THR A 131 -25.19 32.66 35.48
N THR A 132 -24.30 31.71 35.15
CA THR A 132 -23.57 31.70 33.89
C THR A 132 -24.35 30.84 32.91
N ALA A 133 -24.60 31.36 31.71
CA ALA A 133 -25.21 30.61 30.62
C ALA A 133 -24.61 29.20 30.57
N PHE A 134 -25.45 28.19 30.76
CA PHE A 134 -25.08 26.79 30.65
C PHE A 134 -24.61 26.61 29.20
N ASP A 135 -23.31 26.63 28.97
CA ASP A 135 -22.74 26.16 27.71
C ASP A 135 -23.00 24.64 27.73
N PRO A 136 -23.99 24.13 26.97
CA PRO A 136 -24.20 22.70 26.93
C PRO A 136 -22.90 22.15 26.36
N GLY A 137 -22.16 21.41 27.18
CA GLY A 137 -20.91 20.79 26.75
C GLY A 137 -21.08 20.07 25.40
N PRO A 138 -19.98 19.78 24.69
CA PRO A 138 -20.02 19.32 23.31
C PRO A 138 -21.11 18.27 23.09
N GLY A 139 -22.05 18.54 22.17
CA GLY A 139 -23.19 17.67 21.92
C GLY A 139 -22.77 16.25 21.50
N GLU A 140 -23.66 15.27 21.61
CA GLU A 140 -23.40 13.85 21.26
C GLU A 140 -22.76 13.69 19.87
N THR A 141 -23.11 14.56 18.94
CA THR A 141 -22.61 14.59 17.56
C THR A 141 -21.11 14.90 17.47
N PHE A 142 -20.59 15.71 18.38
CA PHE A 142 -19.16 16.04 18.47
C PHE A 142 -18.34 14.83 18.91
N PHE A 143 -18.78 14.15 19.98
CA PHE A 143 -18.11 12.94 20.48
C PHE A 143 -18.19 11.79 19.47
N ALA A 144 -19.35 11.61 18.82
CA ALA A 144 -19.50 10.66 17.73
C ALA A 144 -18.50 10.95 16.60
N ARG A 145 -18.37 12.21 16.18
CA ARG A 145 -17.42 12.59 15.13
C ARG A 145 -15.97 12.31 15.53
N LEU A 146 -15.55 12.68 16.74
CA LEU A 146 -14.19 12.39 17.24
C LEU A 146 -13.88 10.90 17.22
N LYS A 147 -14.82 10.08 17.68
CA LYS A 147 -14.68 8.62 17.67
C LYS A 147 -14.53 8.08 16.25
N VAL A 148 -15.41 8.49 15.34
CA VAL A 148 -15.39 8.07 13.92
C VAL A 148 -14.09 8.47 13.25
N VAL A 149 -13.67 9.72 13.44
CA VAL A 149 -12.40 10.24 12.95
C VAL A 149 -11.22 9.40 13.45
N GLY A 150 -11.19 9.08 14.76
CA GLY A 150 -10.11 8.32 15.38
C GLY A 150 -9.91 6.95 14.73
N TYR A 151 -10.97 6.15 14.60
CA TYR A 151 -10.83 4.82 13.98
C TYR A 151 -10.79 4.85 12.45
N SER A 152 -11.21 5.93 11.77
CA SER A 152 -11.11 6.03 10.30
C SER A 152 -9.67 5.95 9.81
N ALA A 153 -8.70 6.50 10.55
CA ALA A 153 -7.28 6.34 10.22
C ALA A 153 -6.87 4.87 10.23
N GLN A 154 -7.29 4.13 11.27
CA GLN A 154 -7.05 2.70 11.37
C GLN A 154 -7.75 1.88 10.28
N LEU A 155 -9.00 2.20 9.99
CA LEU A 155 -9.77 1.55 8.95
C LEU A 155 -9.12 1.72 7.58
N SER A 156 -8.55 2.90 7.28
CA SER A 156 -7.88 3.16 6.00
C SER A 156 -6.71 2.21 5.75
N LEU A 157 -5.87 1.99 6.77
CA LEU A 157 -4.73 1.08 6.72
C LEU A 157 -5.18 -0.39 6.73
N LEU A 158 -6.23 -0.76 7.47
CA LEU A 158 -6.76 -2.13 7.47
C LEU A 158 -7.33 -2.55 6.12
N VAL A 159 -8.21 -1.71 5.54
CA VAL A 159 -8.86 -2.01 4.26
C VAL A 159 -7.83 -2.03 3.13
N SER A 160 -6.90 -1.07 3.11
CA SER A 160 -5.83 -1.06 2.12
C SER A 160 -4.87 -2.25 2.29
N ALA A 161 -4.52 -2.66 3.51
CA ALA A 161 -3.71 -3.85 3.78
C ALA A 161 -4.34 -5.13 3.23
N ALA A 162 -5.66 -5.30 3.40
CA ALA A 162 -6.38 -6.43 2.85
C ALA A 162 -6.26 -6.48 1.31
N PHE A 163 -6.39 -5.33 0.65
CA PHE A 163 -6.24 -5.26 -0.80
C PHE A 163 -4.80 -5.41 -1.29
N PHE A 164 -3.80 -4.88 -0.58
CA PHE A 164 -2.39 -5.15 -0.88
C PHE A 164 -2.09 -6.63 -0.78
N PHE A 165 -2.57 -7.30 0.27
CA PHE A 165 -2.46 -8.75 0.42
C PHE A 165 -3.10 -9.48 -0.76
N LEU A 166 -4.36 -9.17 -1.09
CA LEU A 166 -5.07 -9.77 -2.23
C LEU A 166 -4.36 -9.53 -3.58
N ALA A 167 -3.66 -8.40 -3.73
CA ALA A 167 -2.91 -8.10 -4.95
C ALA A 167 -1.66 -8.99 -5.13
N VAL A 168 -1.10 -9.53 -4.03
CA VAL A 168 0.16 -10.29 -4.05
C VAL A 168 0.01 -11.79 -3.82
N ILE A 169 -1.16 -12.26 -3.40
CA ILE A 169 -1.41 -13.70 -3.26
C ILE A 169 -1.57 -14.38 -4.62
N ASP A 170 -1.27 -15.67 -4.64
CA ASP A 170 -1.44 -16.52 -5.81
C ASP A 170 -2.89 -16.99 -5.87
N ILE A 171 -3.70 -16.32 -6.69
CA ILE A 171 -5.13 -16.60 -6.89
C ILE A 171 -5.28 -17.61 -8.03
N PRO A 172 -6.01 -18.73 -7.85
CA PRO A 172 -6.29 -19.68 -8.92
C PRO A 172 -6.92 -19.04 -10.16
N ASP A 173 -6.54 -19.51 -11.35
CA ASP A 173 -6.98 -18.96 -12.65
C ASP A 173 -8.50 -18.80 -12.77
N HIS A 174 -9.26 -19.79 -12.30
CA HIS A 174 -10.72 -19.77 -12.36
C HIS A 174 -11.32 -18.63 -11.52
N ILE A 175 -10.74 -18.34 -10.35
CA ILE A 175 -11.14 -17.22 -9.48
C ILE A 175 -10.70 -15.90 -10.11
N SER A 176 -9.46 -15.82 -10.60
CA SER A 176 -8.93 -14.64 -11.28
C SER A 176 -9.79 -14.24 -12.50
N ALA A 177 -10.20 -15.21 -13.31
CA ALA A 177 -11.11 -15.01 -14.44
C ALA A 177 -12.51 -14.59 -13.98
N TRP A 178 -13.03 -15.16 -12.89
CA TRP A 178 -14.31 -14.77 -12.32
C TRP A 178 -14.30 -13.30 -11.85
N ILE A 179 -13.24 -12.87 -11.17
CA ILE A 179 -13.04 -11.49 -10.70
C ILE A 179 -12.92 -10.55 -11.90
N SER A 180 -12.08 -10.90 -12.87
CA SER A 180 -11.82 -10.05 -14.04
C SER A 180 -13.08 -9.83 -14.89
N ARG A 181 -13.95 -10.84 -15.03
CA ARG A 181 -15.26 -10.69 -15.69
C ARG A 181 -16.22 -9.78 -14.93
N ARG A 182 -16.08 -9.65 -13.61
CA ARG A 182 -16.95 -8.86 -12.73
C ARG A 182 -16.28 -7.58 -12.22
N GLN A 183 -15.13 -7.21 -12.78
CA GLN A 183 -14.29 -6.13 -12.25
C GLN A 183 -15.04 -4.81 -12.09
N TYR A 184 -15.94 -4.46 -13.03
CA TYR A 184 -16.72 -3.23 -12.95
C TYR A 184 -17.73 -3.23 -11.80
N TRP A 185 -18.40 -4.37 -11.55
CA TRP A 185 -19.33 -4.51 -10.44
C TRP A 185 -18.61 -4.51 -9.09
N ILE A 186 -17.45 -5.18 -9.02
CA ILE A 186 -16.61 -5.19 -7.82
C ILE A 186 -16.12 -3.77 -7.52
N ALA A 187 -15.61 -3.06 -8.53
CA ALA A 187 -15.16 -1.68 -8.40
C ALA A 187 -16.31 -0.74 -8.01
N ALA A 188 -17.48 -0.87 -8.65
CA ALA A 188 -18.66 -0.06 -8.32
C ALA A 188 -19.14 -0.30 -6.88
N GLY A 189 -19.16 -1.57 -6.43
CA GLY A 189 -19.50 -1.92 -5.06
C GLY A 189 -18.53 -1.31 -4.04
N LEU A 190 -17.22 -1.36 -4.31
CA LEU A 190 -16.22 -0.70 -3.47
C LEU A 190 -16.41 0.82 -3.46
N ILE A 191 -16.56 1.46 -4.62
CA ILE A 191 -16.77 2.91 -4.72
C ILE A 191 -18.02 3.34 -3.95
N ALA A 192 -19.12 2.58 -4.07
CA ALA A 192 -20.33 2.82 -3.30
C ALA A 192 -20.10 2.67 -1.79
N GLY A 193 -19.37 1.64 -1.36
CA GLY A 193 -19.01 1.44 0.05
C GLY A 193 -18.11 2.54 0.61
N LEU A 194 -17.09 2.98 -0.16
CA LEU A 194 -16.21 4.08 0.20
C LEU A 194 -16.97 5.41 0.26
N GLY A 195 -17.84 5.69 -0.72
CA GLY A 195 -18.70 6.87 -0.72
C GLY A 195 -19.68 6.87 0.44
N GLY A 196 -20.27 5.71 0.77
CA GLY A 196 -21.09 5.51 1.95
C GLY A 196 -20.31 5.81 3.24
N HIS A 197 -19.09 5.28 3.39
CA HIS A 197 -18.24 5.59 4.54
C HIS A 197 -17.99 7.09 4.67
N VAL A 198 -17.59 7.78 3.60
CA VAL A 198 -17.37 9.24 3.59
C VAL A 198 -18.64 9.97 4.04
N TYR A 199 -19.79 9.62 3.46
CA TYR A 199 -21.07 10.25 3.77
C TYR A 199 -21.44 10.08 5.25
N PHE A 200 -21.44 8.85 5.76
CA PHE A 200 -21.79 8.59 7.16
C PHE A 200 -20.75 9.17 8.11
N ALA A 201 -19.45 9.09 7.80
CA ALA A 201 -18.41 9.59 8.69
C ALA A 201 -18.47 11.12 8.87
N LEU A 202 -18.81 11.85 7.80
CA LEU A 202 -18.79 13.32 7.81
C LEU A 202 -20.13 13.94 8.22
N TRP A 203 -21.26 13.36 7.77
CA TRP A 203 -22.60 13.93 7.99
C TRP A 203 -23.46 13.17 9.00
N HIS A 204 -23.21 11.89 9.25
CA HIS A 204 -24.00 11.06 10.17
C HIS A 204 -23.14 10.21 11.10
N PRO A 205 -22.19 10.80 11.86
CA PRO A 205 -21.21 10.04 12.62
C PRO A 205 -21.84 9.15 13.70
N GLN A 206 -22.99 9.54 14.25
CA GLN A 206 -23.76 8.71 15.19
C GLN A 206 -24.21 7.36 14.62
N ALA A 207 -24.32 7.21 13.31
CA ALA A 207 -24.62 5.91 12.69
C ALA A 207 -23.43 4.93 12.82
N LEU A 208 -22.21 5.45 12.93
CA LEU A 208 -20.99 4.65 13.00
C LEU A 208 -20.35 4.63 14.41
N ALA A 209 -20.67 5.59 15.26
CA ALA A 209 -20.18 5.66 16.64
C ALA A 209 -20.45 4.40 17.52
N PRO A 210 -21.53 3.61 17.31
CA PRO A 210 -21.74 2.36 18.04
C PRO A 210 -20.75 1.25 17.69
N LEU A 211 -20.00 1.37 16.59
CA LEU A 211 -19.03 0.36 16.19
C LEU A 211 -17.89 0.27 17.24
N PRO A 212 -17.51 -0.94 17.69
CA PRO A 212 -16.50 -1.12 18.73
C PRO A 212 -15.06 -1.01 18.19
N LEU A 213 -14.81 -0.12 17.23
CA LEU A 213 -13.52 0.02 16.56
C LEU A 213 -12.49 0.81 17.39
N ASP A 214 -12.95 1.55 18.40
CA ASP A 214 -12.14 2.22 19.42
C ASP A 214 -11.73 1.30 20.57
N ASN A 215 -12.34 0.10 20.66
CA ASN A 215 -11.96 -0.88 21.67
C ASN A 215 -10.51 -1.33 21.45
N ALA A 216 -9.67 -1.22 22.50
CA ALA A 216 -8.25 -1.51 22.41
C ALA A 216 -7.92 -2.93 21.89
N TRP A 217 -8.72 -3.94 22.22
CA TRP A 217 -8.53 -5.30 21.72
C TRP A 217 -8.87 -5.43 20.24
N VAL A 218 -9.99 -4.82 19.82
CA VAL A 218 -10.42 -4.79 18.42
C VAL A 218 -9.39 -4.03 17.58
N ALA A 219 -8.98 -2.85 18.04
CA ALA A 219 -7.98 -2.03 17.38
C ALA A 219 -6.63 -2.76 17.27
N ARG A 220 -6.10 -3.34 18.35
CA ARG A 220 -4.82 -4.07 18.29
C ARG A 220 -4.90 -5.32 17.41
N SER A 221 -6.04 -6.01 17.39
CA SER A 221 -6.26 -7.15 16.51
C SER A 221 -6.26 -6.72 15.04
N ALA A 222 -6.98 -5.64 14.71
CA ALA A 222 -6.99 -5.05 13.39
C ALA A 222 -5.59 -4.58 12.95
N ALA A 223 -4.85 -3.91 13.84
CA ALA A 223 -3.47 -3.47 13.58
C ALA A 223 -2.54 -4.67 13.31
N THR A 224 -2.69 -5.76 14.07
CA THR A 224 -1.91 -7.00 13.88
C THR A 224 -2.21 -7.65 12.53
N ILE A 225 -3.49 -7.76 12.16
CA ILE A 225 -3.93 -8.30 10.88
C ILE A 225 -3.38 -7.44 9.73
N ALA A 226 -3.55 -6.12 9.81
CA ALA A 226 -3.07 -5.17 8.81
C ALA A 226 -1.55 -5.26 8.66
N THR A 227 -0.82 -5.23 9.76
CA THR A 227 0.66 -5.34 9.79
C THR A 227 1.11 -6.64 9.13
N THR A 228 0.49 -7.77 9.47
CA THR A 228 0.83 -9.07 8.89
C THR A 228 0.62 -9.08 7.38
N GLY A 229 -0.53 -8.58 6.92
CA GLY A 229 -0.85 -8.47 5.50
C GLY A 229 0.11 -7.54 4.74
N LEU A 230 0.44 -6.38 5.32
CA LEU A 230 1.39 -5.43 4.75
C LEU A 230 2.81 -6.01 4.69
N LEU A 231 3.32 -6.61 5.77
CA LEU A 231 4.65 -7.24 5.76
C LEU A 231 4.74 -8.39 4.76
N PHE A 232 3.68 -9.18 4.62
CA PHE A 232 3.59 -10.20 3.57
C PHE A 232 3.65 -9.55 2.17
N ALA A 233 2.86 -8.49 1.93
CA ALA A 233 2.90 -7.76 0.67
C ALA A 233 4.27 -7.13 0.39
N ALA A 234 4.90 -6.51 1.38
CA ALA A 234 6.24 -5.94 1.27
C ALA A 234 7.28 -7.01 0.88
N LEU A 235 7.23 -8.19 1.50
CA LEU A 235 8.10 -9.31 1.14
C LEU A 235 7.87 -9.75 -0.31
N ARG A 236 6.61 -9.81 -0.77
CA ARG A 236 6.27 -10.16 -2.14
C ARG A 236 6.74 -9.11 -3.15
N PHE A 237 6.60 -7.82 -2.84
CA PHE A 237 7.13 -6.73 -3.66
C PHE A 237 8.66 -6.75 -3.71
N TYR A 238 9.31 -7.02 -2.58
CA TYR A 238 10.77 -7.17 -2.53
C TYR A 238 11.23 -8.37 -3.37
N GLN A 239 10.55 -9.52 -3.29
CA GLN A 239 10.83 -10.66 -4.17
C GLN A 239 10.65 -10.29 -5.64
N ALA A 240 9.59 -9.56 -6.00
CA ALA A 240 9.38 -9.07 -7.36
C ALA A 240 10.49 -8.11 -7.81
N TYR A 241 10.96 -7.21 -6.94
CA TYR A 241 12.11 -6.35 -7.18
C TYR A 241 13.39 -7.15 -7.42
N ARG A 242 13.64 -8.19 -6.63
CA ARG A 242 14.83 -9.05 -6.77
C ARG A 242 14.85 -9.84 -8.07
N LEU A 243 13.68 -10.12 -8.65
CA LEU A 243 13.53 -10.83 -9.91
C LEU A 243 13.57 -9.87 -11.11
N ALA A 244 12.74 -8.82 -11.09
CA ALA A 244 12.55 -7.93 -12.23
C ALA A 244 13.50 -6.73 -12.25
N LEU A 245 14.15 -6.42 -11.12
CA LEU A 245 14.99 -5.23 -10.91
C LEU A 245 14.30 -3.89 -11.26
N LEU A 246 12.97 -3.89 -11.28
CA LEU A 246 12.15 -2.71 -11.55
C LEU A 246 12.05 -1.84 -10.28
N PRO A 247 12.52 -0.58 -10.32
CA PRO A 247 12.61 0.25 -9.12
C PRO A 247 11.29 0.44 -8.36
N ILE A 248 10.16 0.44 -9.08
CA ILE A 248 8.82 0.59 -8.48
C ILE A 248 8.48 -0.55 -7.52
N GLN A 249 8.84 -1.79 -7.83
CA GLN A 249 8.60 -2.94 -6.93
C GLN A 249 9.37 -2.76 -5.62
N GLY A 250 10.60 -2.25 -5.73
CA GLY A 250 11.44 -1.93 -4.60
C GLY A 250 10.87 -0.80 -3.75
N ALA A 251 10.43 0.29 -4.39
CA ALA A 251 9.79 1.42 -3.73
C ALA A 251 8.51 1.01 -2.99
N LEU A 252 7.67 0.18 -3.61
CA LEU A 252 6.47 -0.37 -2.97
C LEU A 252 6.79 -1.26 -1.78
N ALA A 253 7.87 -2.05 -1.84
CA ALA A 253 8.30 -2.86 -0.70
C ALA A 253 8.63 -1.97 0.52
N ILE A 254 9.42 -0.91 0.32
CA ILE A 254 9.74 0.05 1.39
C ILE A 254 8.48 0.74 1.89
N ALA A 255 7.68 1.29 0.96
CA ALA A 255 6.47 2.04 1.29
C ALA A 255 5.51 1.24 2.15
N VAL A 256 5.28 -0.03 1.81
CA VAL A 256 4.37 -0.92 2.55
C VAL A 256 4.90 -1.27 3.94
N VAL A 257 6.22 -1.36 4.14
CA VAL A 257 6.81 -1.50 5.49
C VAL A 257 6.55 -0.24 6.33
N LEU A 258 6.74 0.95 5.76
CA LEU A 258 6.44 2.21 6.47
C LEU A 258 4.95 2.32 6.85
N LEU A 259 4.03 1.81 6.02
CA LEU A 259 2.61 1.72 6.38
C LEU A 259 2.36 0.72 7.53
N ALA A 260 3.13 -0.36 7.62
CA ALA A 260 3.07 -1.32 8.71
C ALA A 260 3.59 -0.71 10.03
N GLU A 261 4.64 0.11 9.96
CA GLU A 261 5.13 0.89 11.11
C GLU A 261 4.11 1.95 11.55
N ALA A 262 3.49 2.64 10.58
CA ALA A 262 2.45 3.65 10.85
C ALA A 262 1.26 3.08 11.64
N GLN A 263 0.86 1.82 11.38
CA GLN A 263 -0.19 1.13 12.15
C GLN A 263 0.10 1.10 13.66
N TRP A 264 1.33 0.79 14.05
CA TRP A 264 1.71 0.69 15.46
C TRP A 264 2.04 2.04 16.08
N SER A 265 2.69 2.93 15.34
CA SER A 265 2.92 4.32 15.79
C SER A 265 1.59 5.00 16.13
N MET A 266 0.55 4.83 15.31
CA MET A 266 -0.79 5.34 15.58
C MET A 266 -1.46 4.76 16.84
N GLN A 267 -1.17 3.50 17.18
CA GLN A 267 -1.79 2.83 18.33
C GLN A 267 -1.11 3.16 19.67
N LEU A 268 0.18 3.50 19.62
CA LEU A 268 1.05 3.66 20.78
C LEU A 268 1.48 5.11 21.03
N GLY A 269 1.32 5.99 20.03
CA GLY A 269 1.68 7.40 20.10
C GLY A 269 0.71 8.24 20.91
N GLU A 270 1.21 9.35 21.44
CA GLU A 270 0.45 10.30 22.26
C GLU A 270 -0.13 11.42 21.39
N LEU A 271 -1.44 11.61 21.44
CA LEU A 271 -2.17 12.52 20.55
C LEU A 271 -1.55 13.93 20.53
N TRP A 272 -1.28 14.46 19.33
CA TRP A 272 -0.61 15.76 19.10
C TRP A 272 0.87 15.86 19.50
N HIS A 273 1.49 14.75 19.89
CA HIS A 273 2.93 14.70 20.17
C HIS A 273 3.74 14.13 19.01
N VAL A 274 5.07 14.21 19.09
CA VAL A 274 5.99 13.67 18.09
C VAL A 274 5.70 12.22 17.76
N SER A 275 5.46 11.40 18.78
CA SER A 275 5.15 9.97 18.62
C SER A 275 3.87 9.71 17.82
N TRP A 276 2.86 10.57 17.90
CA TRP A 276 1.64 10.47 17.10
C TRP A 276 1.80 11.06 15.70
N TRP A 277 2.57 12.12 15.54
CA TRP A 277 2.85 12.67 14.21
C TRP A 277 3.66 11.74 13.32
N GLU A 278 4.45 10.86 13.93
CA GLU A 278 5.28 9.91 13.20
C GLU A 278 4.48 9.06 12.20
N TYR A 279 3.31 8.53 12.55
CA TYR A 279 2.54 7.72 11.59
C TYR A 279 2.13 8.53 10.35
N HIS A 280 1.83 9.82 10.49
CA HIS A 280 1.49 10.68 9.36
C HIS A 280 2.69 10.84 8.42
N PHE A 281 3.87 11.05 8.99
CA PHE A 281 5.10 11.19 8.21
C PHE A 281 5.57 9.87 7.60
N LEU A 282 5.36 8.75 8.29
CA LEU A 282 5.56 7.41 7.74
C LEU A 282 4.65 7.16 6.54
N MET A 283 3.36 7.49 6.64
CA MET A 283 2.42 7.40 5.52
C MET A 283 2.82 8.33 4.37
N LEU A 284 3.13 9.59 4.66
CA LEU A 284 3.57 10.57 3.66
C LEU A 284 4.84 10.09 2.94
N GLY A 285 5.83 9.64 3.70
CA GLY A 285 7.07 9.06 3.19
C GLY A 285 6.83 7.83 2.33
N GLY A 286 5.99 6.89 2.79
CA GLY A 286 5.65 5.69 2.04
C GLY A 286 4.99 6.00 0.70
N PHE A 287 3.99 6.87 0.68
CA PHE A 287 3.33 7.26 -0.57
C PHE A 287 4.23 8.08 -1.49
N LEU A 288 5.05 8.97 -0.94
CA LEU A 288 6.03 9.74 -1.71
C LEU A 288 7.07 8.83 -2.36
N ILE A 289 7.60 7.85 -1.62
CA ILE A 289 8.51 6.82 -2.15
C ILE A 289 7.83 6.03 -3.27
N GLY A 290 6.57 5.63 -3.10
CA GLY A 290 5.79 4.97 -4.14
C GLY A 290 5.70 5.79 -5.43
N VAL A 291 5.35 7.08 -5.32
CA VAL A 291 5.27 8.00 -6.47
C VAL A 291 6.64 8.24 -7.11
N ILE A 292 7.69 8.46 -6.32
CA ILE A 292 9.06 8.60 -6.84
C ILE A 292 9.49 7.34 -7.56
N GLY A 293 9.21 6.16 -7.00
CA GLY A 293 9.48 4.87 -7.63
C GLY A 293 8.75 4.72 -8.97
N LEU A 294 7.51 5.20 -9.06
CA LEU A 294 6.72 5.16 -10.29
C LEU A 294 7.32 6.08 -11.34
N LEU A 295 7.65 7.33 -10.98
CA LEU A 295 8.27 8.30 -11.88
C LEU A 295 9.65 7.85 -12.35
N HIS A 296 10.47 7.30 -11.44
CA HIS A 296 11.78 6.77 -11.78
C HIS A 296 11.66 5.57 -12.73
N ASN A 297 10.69 4.68 -12.48
CA ASN A 297 10.42 3.58 -13.38
C ASN A 297 9.95 4.08 -14.76
N TYR A 298 9.02 5.02 -14.82
CA TYR A 298 8.54 5.60 -16.08
C TYR A 298 9.68 6.22 -16.91
N ARG A 299 10.65 6.86 -16.26
CA ARG A 299 11.86 7.39 -16.94
C ARG A 299 12.73 6.30 -17.57
N ILE A 300 12.71 5.08 -17.02
CA ILE A 300 13.50 3.95 -17.52
C ILE A 300 12.72 3.19 -18.62
N THR A 301 11.45 2.91 -18.40
CA THR A 301 10.65 2.03 -19.27
C THR A 301 9.81 2.77 -20.30
N GLY A 302 9.50 4.05 -20.07
CA GLY A 302 8.52 4.81 -20.85
C GLY A 302 7.06 4.39 -20.63
N ASP A 303 6.79 3.46 -19.69
CA ASP A 303 5.45 2.93 -19.42
C ASP A 303 5.13 2.92 -17.92
N LEU A 304 3.89 3.26 -17.60
CA LEU A 304 3.34 3.25 -16.24
C LEU A 304 2.90 1.84 -15.81
N GLY A 305 2.88 0.87 -16.74
CA GLY A 305 2.43 -0.50 -16.51
C GLY A 305 3.33 -1.39 -15.64
N ALA A 306 4.56 -0.93 -15.37
CA ALA A 306 5.59 -1.69 -14.68
C ALA A 306 5.27 -2.04 -13.21
N ILE A 307 4.34 -1.32 -12.57
CA ILE A 307 3.82 -1.68 -11.24
C ILE A 307 3.27 -3.12 -11.26
N VAL A 308 2.66 -3.53 -12.36
CA VAL A 308 2.00 -4.82 -12.49
C VAL A 308 2.90 -5.86 -13.16
N GLU A 309 3.75 -5.41 -14.09
CA GLU A 309 4.68 -6.27 -14.83
C GLU A 309 5.59 -7.09 -13.91
N GLY A 310 6.17 -6.46 -12.88
CA GLY A 310 7.01 -7.17 -11.90
C GLY A 310 6.28 -8.29 -11.14
N LEU A 311 4.98 -8.12 -10.87
CA LEU A 311 4.16 -9.14 -10.22
C LEU A 311 3.84 -10.32 -11.16
N PHE A 312 3.68 -10.05 -12.47
CA PHE A 312 3.43 -11.08 -13.47
C PHE A 312 4.68 -11.86 -13.84
N LEU A 313 5.84 -11.19 -13.95
CA LEU A 313 7.12 -11.86 -14.19
C LEU A 313 7.39 -12.93 -13.13
N ARG A 314 7.06 -12.65 -11.86
CA ARG A 314 7.17 -13.63 -10.77
C ARG A 314 6.29 -14.87 -11.00
N GLN A 315 5.05 -14.69 -11.47
CA GLN A 315 4.16 -15.82 -11.78
C GLN A 315 4.70 -16.65 -12.94
N GLN A 316 5.21 -16.00 -13.99
CA GLN A 316 5.82 -16.71 -15.11
C GLN A 316 7.04 -17.53 -14.63
N VAL A 317 7.90 -16.94 -13.80
CA VAL A 317 9.06 -17.65 -13.24
C VAL A 317 8.64 -18.82 -12.33
N ASN A 318 7.62 -18.65 -11.50
CA ASN A 318 7.11 -19.73 -10.65
C ASN A 318 6.47 -20.84 -11.48
N GLY A 319 5.65 -20.49 -12.47
CA GLY A 319 5.06 -21.46 -13.38
C GLY A 319 6.14 -22.23 -14.15
N ILE A 320 7.25 -21.59 -14.54
CA ILE A 320 8.41 -22.29 -15.12
C ILE A 320 9.04 -23.27 -14.14
N ARG A 321 9.22 -22.88 -12.86
CA ARG A 321 9.74 -23.79 -11.82
C ARG A 321 8.81 -24.97 -11.57
N GLU A 322 7.51 -24.78 -11.76
CA GLU A 322 6.47 -25.80 -11.62
C GLU A 322 6.23 -26.58 -12.92
N GLY A 323 6.94 -26.26 -14.01
CA GLY A 323 6.81 -26.93 -15.31
C GLY A 323 5.53 -26.55 -16.09
N ASP A 324 4.86 -25.45 -15.76
CA ASP A 324 3.67 -24.96 -16.46
C ASP A 324 4.02 -24.49 -17.88
N PRO A 325 3.53 -25.18 -18.94
CA PRO A 325 3.78 -24.80 -20.32
C PRO A 325 3.28 -23.39 -20.65
N ARG A 326 2.20 -22.90 -20.01
CA ARG A 326 1.64 -21.57 -20.26
C ARG A 326 2.58 -20.47 -19.77
N ALA A 327 3.21 -20.68 -18.62
CA ALA A 327 4.19 -19.77 -18.06
C ALA A 327 5.44 -19.67 -18.95
N MET A 328 5.89 -20.80 -19.50
CA MET A 328 7.01 -20.84 -20.44
C MET A 328 6.68 -20.10 -21.76
N ILE A 329 5.47 -20.29 -22.32
CA ILE A 329 4.99 -19.56 -23.51
C ILE A 329 4.92 -18.05 -23.24
N ALA A 330 4.35 -17.66 -22.11
CA ALA A 330 4.17 -16.25 -21.76
C ALA A 330 5.51 -15.52 -21.53
N LEU A 331 6.49 -16.20 -20.94
CA LEU A 331 7.84 -15.64 -20.80
C LEU A 331 8.53 -15.49 -22.17
N GLY A 332 8.40 -16.49 -23.05
CA GLY A 332 8.94 -16.41 -24.42
C GLY A 332 8.35 -15.23 -25.19
N ALA A 333 7.06 -14.99 -25.08
CA ALA A 333 6.39 -13.83 -25.68
C ALA A 333 6.87 -12.49 -25.10
N ALA A 334 7.11 -12.42 -23.78
CA ALA A 334 7.63 -11.22 -23.13
C ALA A 334 9.07 -10.89 -23.55
N VAL A 335 9.94 -11.91 -23.70
CA VAL A 335 11.30 -11.76 -24.24
C VAL A 335 11.23 -11.25 -25.68
N ALA A 336 10.39 -11.87 -26.52
CA ALA A 336 10.21 -11.48 -27.92
C ALA A 336 9.66 -10.05 -28.11
N ALA A 337 8.88 -9.53 -27.17
CA ALA A 337 8.37 -8.16 -27.23
C ALA A 337 9.43 -7.09 -26.88
N LYS A 338 10.45 -7.47 -26.11
CA LYS A 338 11.50 -6.56 -25.64
C LYS A 338 12.75 -6.59 -26.51
N ASP A 339 13.05 -7.74 -27.09
CA ASP A 339 14.13 -7.91 -28.06
C ASP A 339 13.66 -7.46 -29.47
N SER A 340 14.59 -6.94 -30.28
CA SER A 340 14.31 -6.71 -31.71
C SER A 340 14.33 -7.99 -32.53
N GLU A 341 14.85 -9.08 -31.95
CA GLU A 341 14.82 -10.42 -32.53
C GLU A 341 13.37 -10.90 -32.74
N THR A 342 13.07 -11.38 -33.93
CA THR A 342 11.71 -11.80 -34.28
C THR A 342 11.28 -13.01 -33.47
N SER A 343 9.99 -13.14 -33.15
CA SER A 343 9.45 -14.37 -32.54
C SER A 343 9.80 -15.61 -33.36
N GLU A 344 9.96 -15.43 -34.67
CA GLU A 344 10.39 -16.46 -35.61
C GLU A 344 11.83 -16.93 -35.36
N HIS A 345 12.77 -16.04 -35.01
CA HIS A 345 14.13 -16.45 -34.64
C HIS A 345 14.12 -17.34 -33.40
N ILE A 346 13.40 -16.92 -32.36
CA ILE A 346 13.32 -17.62 -31.07
C ILE A 346 12.71 -19.02 -31.25
N GLU A 347 11.64 -19.12 -32.04
CA GLU A 347 11.02 -20.41 -32.39
C GLU A 347 11.99 -21.31 -33.17
N ARG A 348 12.67 -20.75 -34.20
CA ARG A 348 13.66 -21.50 -34.99
C ARG A 348 14.80 -22.05 -34.14
N VAL A 349 15.36 -21.26 -33.22
CA VAL A 349 16.45 -21.72 -32.33
C VAL A 349 15.99 -22.87 -31.44
N GLY A 350 14.77 -22.78 -30.89
CA GLY A 350 14.18 -23.87 -30.12
C GLY A 350 14.00 -25.15 -30.94
N ASP A 351 13.43 -25.03 -32.14
CA ASP A 351 13.20 -26.17 -33.03
C ASP A 351 14.52 -26.77 -33.54
N LEU A 352 15.53 -25.96 -33.85
CA LEU A 352 16.87 -26.44 -34.24
C LEU A 352 17.52 -27.22 -33.10
N SER A 353 17.40 -26.71 -31.86
CA SER A 353 17.96 -27.36 -30.67
C SER A 353 17.34 -28.74 -30.46
N VAL A 354 16.02 -28.87 -30.67
CA VAL A 354 15.31 -30.16 -30.64
C VAL A 354 15.79 -31.08 -31.76
N ALA A 355 15.93 -30.56 -32.99
CA ALA A 355 16.37 -31.36 -34.13
C ALA A 355 17.79 -31.92 -33.91
N VAL A 356 18.71 -31.12 -33.37
CA VAL A 356 20.07 -31.53 -33.00
C VAL A 356 20.01 -32.58 -31.88
N GLY A 357 19.27 -32.33 -30.80
CA GLY A 357 19.12 -33.27 -29.70
C GLY A 357 18.53 -34.62 -30.13
N GLY A 358 17.57 -34.60 -31.05
CA GLY A 358 16.96 -35.81 -31.60
C GLY A 358 17.94 -36.66 -32.40
N LYS A 359 18.87 -36.02 -33.14
CA LYS A 359 19.97 -36.73 -33.83
C LYS A 359 21.00 -37.32 -32.87
N LEU A 360 21.08 -36.79 -31.65
CA LEU A 360 21.93 -37.30 -30.57
C LEU A 360 21.21 -38.32 -29.67
N TRP A 361 19.99 -38.75 -30.03
CA TRP A 361 19.21 -39.74 -29.29
C TRP A 361 18.89 -39.34 -27.84
N LEU A 362 18.70 -38.04 -27.59
CA LEU A 362 18.30 -37.58 -26.27
C LEU A 362 16.86 -38.03 -25.92
N PRO A 363 16.58 -38.33 -24.63
CA PRO A 363 15.25 -38.63 -24.15
C PRO A 363 14.23 -37.52 -24.45
N PRO A 364 12.93 -37.83 -24.58
CA PRO A 364 11.87 -36.85 -24.84
C PRO A 364 11.85 -35.66 -23.86
N ASP A 365 12.14 -35.92 -22.58
CA ASP A 365 12.17 -34.89 -21.55
C ASP A 365 13.33 -33.89 -21.78
N ASP A 366 14.49 -34.39 -22.20
CA ASP A 366 15.65 -33.54 -22.54
C ASP A 366 15.42 -32.74 -23.81
N LEU A 367 14.68 -33.28 -24.79
CA LEU A 367 14.26 -32.55 -25.97
C LEU A 367 13.30 -31.40 -25.63
N LEU A 368 12.38 -31.62 -24.68
CA LEU A 368 11.50 -30.57 -24.19
C LEU A 368 12.29 -29.46 -23.49
N VAL A 369 13.27 -29.83 -22.67
CA VAL A 369 14.20 -28.87 -22.03
C VAL A 369 14.98 -28.09 -23.08
N LEU A 370 15.52 -28.74 -24.12
CA LEU A 370 16.24 -28.06 -25.21
C LEU A 370 15.36 -27.07 -25.97
N ARG A 371 14.11 -27.42 -26.26
CA ARG A 371 13.14 -26.53 -26.90
C ARG A 371 12.99 -25.24 -26.10
N TRP A 372 12.78 -25.37 -24.79
CA TRP A 372 12.58 -24.23 -23.90
C TRP A 372 13.85 -23.43 -23.63
N ALA A 373 14.99 -24.11 -23.46
CA ALA A 373 16.28 -23.47 -23.31
C ALA A 373 16.64 -22.62 -24.54
N GLY A 374 16.40 -23.14 -25.75
CA GLY A 374 16.59 -22.38 -26.98
C GLY A 374 15.68 -21.16 -27.07
N ARG A 375 14.40 -21.30 -26.72
CA ARG A 375 13.42 -20.20 -26.73
C ARG A 375 13.69 -19.10 -25.69
N LEU A 376 14.37 -19.45 -24.60
CA LEU A 376 14.61 -18.53 -23.47
C LEU A 376 16.09 -18.17 -23.30
N HIS A 377 16.95 -18.54 -24.24
CA HIS A 377 18.40 -18.37 -24.10
C HIS A 377 18.80 -16.90 -23.83
N ASP A 378 18.04 -15.96 -24.38
CA ASP A 378 18.26 -14.53 -24.27
C ASP A 378 17.38 -13.81 -23.22
N VAL A 379 16.73 -14.56 -22.33
CA VAL A 379 15.88 -13.99 -21.26
C VAL A 379 16.63 -12.95 -20.39
N GLY A 380 17.95 -13.05 -20.29
CA GLY A 380 18.81 -12.10 -19.57
C GLY A 380 18.76 -10.67 -20.13
N LYS A 381 18.38 -10.48 -21.40
CA LYS A 381 18.24 -9.15 -22.03
C LYS A 381 17.12 -8.31 -21.41
N ILE A 382 16.16 -8.91 -20.68
CA ILE A 382 15.11 -8.17 -19.97
C ILE A 382 15.69 -7.18 -18.95
N GLY A 383 16.87 -7.43 -18.37
CA GLY A 383 17.50 -6.47 -17.45
C GLY A 383 18.22 -5.30 -18.12
N VAL A 384 18.39 -5.32 -19.44
CA VAL A 384 19.25 -4.38 -20.16
C VAL A 384 18.44 -3.14 -20.59
N PRO A 385 18.94 -1.91 -20.36
CA PRO A 385 18.30 -0.68 -20.84
C PRO A 385 18.15 -0.62 -22.36
N ASN A 386 17.03 -0.06 -22.85
CA ASN A 386 16.77 0.12 -24.28
C ASN A 386 17.83 0.98 -24.99
N SER A 387 18.45 1.95 -24.29
CA SER A 387 19.54 2.76 -24.83
C SER A 387 20.82 1.98 -25.14
N ILE A 388 20.98 0.80 -24.51
CA ILE A 388 22.08 -0.14 -24.79
C ILE A 388 21.63 -1.16 -25.84
N LEU A 389 20.45 -1.76 -25.66
CA LEU A 389 19.89 -2.76 -26.58
C LEU A 389 19.64 -2.22 -28.00
N ARG A 390 19.26 -0.95 -28.13
CA ARG A 390 18.91 -0.30 -29.40
C ARG A 390 19.95 0.73 -29.84
N LYS A 391 21.18 0.63 -29.32
CA LYS A 391 22.28 1.49 -29.74
C LYS A 391 22.63 1.16 -31.21
N PRO A 392 22.54 2.13 -32.13
CA PRO A 392 22.80 1.89 -33.56
C PRO A 392 24.25 1.57 -33.87
#